data_AF-A0A800G934-F1
#
_entry.id   AF-A0A800G934-F1
#
_cell.length_a   1.000
_cell.length_b   1.000
_cell.length_c   1.000
_cell.angle_alpha   90.00
_cell.angle_beta   90.00
_cell.angle_gamma   90.00
#
_symmetry.space_group_name_H-M   'P 1'
#
loop_
_entity.id
_entity.type
_entity.pdbx_description
1 polymer ?
#
loop_
_entity_poly.entity_id
_entity_poly.type
_entity_poly.pdbx_seq_one_letter_code
_entity_poly.pdbx_strand_id
1 'polypeptide(L)'
;MVNPAFEIRMVKENLDLAMALLQAVQEEKVTAKQLFRDGPEDMFVAFAVDNSGPDQFELTRRAANQARAAFALSVIQTQRSLDRVFDDKPLGEENPDLQAARCVMFLLNNTVFPNLFSPVWNCPPEYRRRFEIRPINLLMDAGALHGKGLSWDHVGGLSQYLDLLVYFANWVEDLAEVEPVAAKRASTLEAPQVVLEQEMITIAGQAAARMIDGPVARFVDVQCHVEGSNLVLAKELYTGFQEWCRDTGQDDVSQRSFGMQLTAMGFQRRRRGRGKHWWDGIKLVGSVQSADLAIEENQLVATNGHNEDYLEGYQTELLA
;
A
#
# COMPACT_ATOMS: atom_id res chain seq x y z
N MET A 1 10.53 -2.55 -1.87
CA MET A 1 9.20 -2.93 -2.41
C MET A 1 8.49 -3.78 -1.39
N VAL A 2 7.17 -3.65 -1.26
CA VAL A 2 6.38 -4.53 -0.38
C VAL A 2 6.36 -5.93 -1.01
N ASN A 3 6.46 -6.98 -0.18
CA ASN A 3 6.41 -8.36 -0.64
C ASN A 3 5.07 -8.63 -1.35
N PRO A 4 5.05 -9.12 -2.61
CA PRO A 4 3.80 -9.40 -3.33
C PRO A 4 2.85 -10.37 -2.61
N ALA A 5 3.35 -11.37 -1.89
CA ALA A 5 2.51 -12.26 -1.07
C ALA A 5 1.80 -11.49 0.05
N PHE A 6 2.51 -10.57 0.71
CA PHE A 6 1.93 -9.71 1.74
C PHE A 6 0.86 -8.76 1.17
N GLU A 7 1.08 -8.21 -0.02
CA GLU A 7 0.06 -7.39 -0.70
C GLU A 7 -1.24 -8.16 -0.96
N ILE A 8 -1.14 -9.42 -1.39
CA ILE A 8 -2.29 -10.30 -1.62
C ILE A 8 -3.03 -10.59 -0.32
N ARG A 9 -2.30 -10.89 0.77
CA ARG A 9 -2.90 -11.11 2.10
C ARG A 9 -3.63 -9.85 2.60
N MET A 10 -3.05 -8.66 2.43
CA MET A 10 -3.70 -7.40 2.84
C MET A 10 -5.03 -7.15 2.11
N VAL A 11 -5.10 -7.39 0.80
CA VAL A 11 -6.37 -7.16 0.07
C VAL A 11 -7.42 -8.22 0.40
N LYS A 12 -7.00 -9.43 0.77
CA LYS A 12 -7.87 -10.47 1.33
C LYS A 12 -8.46 -10.03 2.67
N GLU A 13 -7.64 -9.54 3.59
CA GLU A 13 -8.09 -9.02 4.90
C GLU A 13 -9.05 -7.83 4.74
N ASN A 14 -8.77 -6.92 3.81
CA ASN A 14 -9.67 -5.82 3.50
C ASN A 14 -11.03 -6.31 2.97
N LEU A 15 -11.05 -7.34 2.12
CA LEU A 15 -12.28 -7.93 1.63
C LEU A 15 -13.06 -8.64 2.74
N ASP A 16 -12.39 -9.41 3.59
CA ASP A 16 -13.02 -10.05 4.75
C ASP A 16 -13.71 -9.02 5.65
N LEU A 17 -13.01 -7.92 5.96
CA LEU A 17 -13.57 -6.85 6.78
C LEU A 17 -14.81 -6.23 6.12
N ALA A 18 -14.75 -5.94 4.82
CA ALA A 18 -15.88 -5.38 4.09
C ALA A 18 -17.09 -6.34 4.07
N MET A 19 -16.84 -7.64 3.93
CA MET A 19 -17.89 -8.67 3.94
C MET A 19 -18.48 -8.87 5.35
N ALA A 20 -17.65 -8.85 6.39
CA ALA A 20 -18.12 -8.90 7.78
C ALA A 20 -18.99 -7.68 8.13
N LEU A 21 -18.60 -6.49 7.66
CA LEU A 21 -19.40 -5.27 7.83
C LEU A 21 -20.74 -5.37 7.09
N LEU A 22 -20.74 -5.85 5.84
CA LEU A 22 -21.97 -6.06 5.09
C LEU A 22 -22.91 -7.03 5.81
N GLN A 23 -22.39 -8.16 6.29
CA GLN A 23 -23.16 -9.15 7.04
C GLN A 23 -23.73 -8.54 8.34
N ALA A 24 -22.91 -7.80 9.09
CA ALA A 24 -23.34 -7.16 10.34
C ALA A 24 -24.46 -6.12 10.11
N VAL A 25 -24.43 -5.40 8.99
CA VAL A 25 -25.49 -4.47 8.61
C VAL A 25 -26.76 -5.20 8.18
N GLN A 26 -26.63 -6.28 7.41
CA GLN A 26 -27.77 -7.11 6.95
C GLN A 26 -28.47 -7.84 8.11
N GLU A 27 -27.70 -8.26 9.11
CA GLU A 27 -28.22 -8.87 10.35
C GLU A 27 -28.64 -7.83 11.40
N GLU A 28 -28.63 -6.53 11.06
CA GLU A 28 -28.96 -5.41 11.95
C GLU A 28 -28.13 -5.37 13.26
N LYS A 29 -26.97 -6.02 13.29
CA LYS A 29 -25.98 -5.90 14.38
C LYS A 29 -25.30 -4.52 14.40
N VAL A 30 -25.21 -3.89 13.23
CA VAL A 30 -24.80 -2.49 13.05
C VAL A 30 -25.98 -1.74 12.44
N THR A 31 -26.49 -0.76 13.17
CA THR A 31 -27.67 0.00 12.74
C THR A 31 -27.33 1.44 12.37
N ALA A 32 -28.12 2.02 11.47
CA ALA A 32 -27.95 3.41 11.06
C ALA A 32 -28.15 4.38 12.24
N LYS A 33 -28.97 4.03 13.23
CA LYS A 33 -29.16 4.84 14.45
C LYS A 33 -27.86 4.96 15.25
N GLN A 34 -27.19 3.84 15.51
CA GLN A 34 -25.93 3.81 16.26
C GLN A 34 -24.81 4.60 15.57
N LEU A 35 -24.78 4.62 14.23
CA LEU A 35 -23.71 5.28 13.47
C LEU A 35 -23.96 6.77 13.20
N PHE A 36 -25.22 7.17 13.02
CA PHE A 36 -25.56 8.50 12.51
C PHE A 36 -26.45 9.35 13.42
N ARG A 37 -27.04 8.79 14.49
CA ARG A 37 -27.98 9.53 15.36
C ARG A 37 -27.50 9.76 16.79
N ASP A 38 -26.49 9.03 17.27
CA ASP A 38 -25.93 9.18 18.62
C ASP A 38 -24.66 10.07 18.68
N GLY A 39 -24.38 10.83 17.61
CA GLY A 39 -23.30 11.83 17.59
C GLY A 39 -23.76 13.20 18.11
N PRO A 40 -22.86 14.04 18.66
CA PRO A 40 -23.20 15.41 19.05
C PRO A 40 -23.87 16.15 17.87
N GLU A 41 -24.89 16.95 18.16
CA GLU A 41 -25.75 17.62 17.15
C GLU A 41 -24.94 18.40 16.09
N ASP A 42 -23.70 18.78 16.38
CA ASP A 42 -22.82 19.53 15.48
C ASP A 42 -22.07 18.66 14.45
N MET A 43 -22.13 17.33 14.55
CA MET A 43 -21.44 16.41 13.63
C MET A 43 -22.37 15.96 12.50
N PHE A 44 -22.93 16.92 11.77
CA PHE A 44 -23.60 16.64 10.49
C PHE A 44 -22.55 16.19 9.47
N VAL A 45 -22.39 14.88 9.32
CA VAL A 45 -21.58 14.30 8.24
C VAL A 45 -22.21 14.72 6.92
N ALA A 46 -21.47 15.50 6.12
CA ALA A 46 -21.89 16.27 4.96
C ALA A 46 -22.39 15.48 3.71
N PHE A 47 -22.97 14.29 3.91
CA PHE A 47 -23.49 13.43 2.84
C PHE A 47 -24.90 12.90 3.11
N ALA A 48 -25.66 13.52 4.03
CA ALA A 48 -27.09 13.27 4.14
C ALA A 48 -27.81 14.00 2.99
N VAL A 49 -28.42 13.25 2.07
CA VAL A 49 -29.20 13.80 0.95
C VAL A 49 -30.60 14.25 1.43
N ASP A 50 -30.90 14.05 2.71
CA ASP A 50 -32.17 14.26 3.36
C ASP A 50 -31.95 14.47 4.87
N ASN A 51 -32.66 15.46 5.44
CA ASN A 51 -32.56 15.86 6.85
C ASN A 51 -32.95 14.77 7.87
N SER A 52 -33.21 13.53 7.44
CA SER A 52 -33.52 12.37 8.29
C SER A 52 -32.32 11.46 8.59
N GLY A 53 -31.14 11.75 8.00
CA GLY A 53 -29.96 10.89 8.08
C GLY A 53 -30.16 9.55 7.35
N PRO A 54 -29.08 8.76 7.13
CA PRO A 54 -29.19 7.49 6.43
C PRO A 54 -30.14 6.54 7.17
N ASP A 55 -31.07 5.92 6.46
CA ASP A 55 -31.88 4.82 7.00
C ASP A 55 -31.12 3.48 6.90
N GLN A 56 -31.68 2.41 7.46
CA GLN A 56 -31.03 1.09 7.43
C GLN A 56 -30.85 0.55 6.00
N PHE A 57 -31.76 0.92 5.09
CA PHE A 57 -31.67 0.57 3.68
C PHE A 57 -30.47 1.25 3.02
N GLU A 58 -30.26 2.55 3.29
CA GLU A 58 -29.13 3.29 2.78
C GLU A 58 -27.80 2.77 3.36
N LEU A 59 -27.76 2.45 4.66
CA LEU A 59 -26.58 1.84 5.28
C LEU A 59 -26.24 0.50 4.61
N THR A 60 -27.25 -0.35 4.35
CA THR A 60 -27.07 -1.62 3.63
C THR A 60 -26.51 -1.39 2.22
N ARG A 61 -27.04 -0.41 1.49
CA ARG A 61 -26.54 -0.02 0.16
C ARG A 61 -25.08 0.42 0.22
N ARG A 62 -24.70 1.25 1.20
CA ARG A 62 -23.33 1.75 1.39
C ARG A 62 -22.37 0.60 1.71
N ALA A 63 -22.75 -0.30 2.62
CA ALA A 63 -21.95 -1.48 2.95
C ALA A 63 -21.79 -2.42 1.75
N ALA A 64 -22.85 -2.62 0.96
CA ALA A 64 -22.78 -3.45 -0.25
C ALA A 64 -21.85 -2.85 -1.31
N ASN A 65 -21.84 -1.52 -1.45
CA ASN A 65 -20.91 -0.83 -2.35
C ASN A 65 -19.46 -0.95 -1.85
N GLN A 66 -19.23 -0.86 -0.54
CA GLN A 66 -17.91 -1.09 0.04
C GLN A 66 -17.40 -2.52 -0.22
N ALA A 67 -18.26 -3.53 -0.05
CA ALA A 67 -17.92 -4.92 -0.37
C ALA A 67 -17.54 -5.11 -1.85
N ARG A 68 -18.31 -4.52 -2.78
CA ARG A 68 -17.99 -4.54 -4.22
C ARG A 68 -16.67 -3.85 -4.53
N ALA A 69 -16.41 -2.71 -3.91
CA ALA A 69 -15.15 -1.97 -4.09
C ALA A 69 -13.95 -2.76 -3.54
N ALA A 70 -14.08 -3.37 -2.35
CA ALA A 70 -13.05 -4.21 -1.77
C ALA A 70 -12.77 -5.46 -2.61
N PHE A 71 -13.82 -6.08 -3.16
CA PHE A 71 -13.68 -7.21 -4.08
C PHE A 71 -12.91 -6.79 -5.33
N ALA A 72 -13.31 -5.69 -5.98
CA ALA A 72 -12.62 -5.22 -7.18
C ALA A 72 -11.16 -4.84 -6.92
N LEU A 73 -10.88 -4.19 -5.78
CA LEU A 73 -9.52 -3.89 -5.35
C LEU A 73 -8.70 -5.17 -5.19
N SER A 74 -9.27 -6.21 -4.57
CA SER A 74 -8.57 -7.48 -4.39
C SER A 74 -8.21 -8.12 -5.73
N VAL A 75 -9.12 -8.15 -6.71
CA VAL A 75 -8.85 -8.66 -8.05
C VAL A 75 -7.70 -7.89 -8.72
N ILE A 76 -7.82 -6.55 -8.77
CA ILE A 76 -6.86 -5.71 -9.49
C ILE A 76 -5.48 -5.76 -8.83
N GLN A 77 -5.43 -5.69 -7.51
CA GLN A 77 -4.16 -5.70 -6.79
C GLN A 77 -3.49 -7.07 -6.86
N THR A 78 -4.25 -8.16 -6.68
CA THR A 78 -3.69 -9.51 -6.80
C THR A 78 -3.15 -9.75 -8.20
N GLN A 79 -3.87 -9.35 -9.26
CA GLN A 79 -3.33 -9.45 -10.62
C GLN A 79 -2.02 -8.67 -10.77
N ARG A 80 -1.94 -7.43 -10.27
CA ARG A 80 -0.71 -6.63 -10.32
C ARG A 80 0.44 -7.21 -9.48
N SER A 81 0.14 -7.94 -8.42
CA SER A 81 1.15 -8.64 -7.62
C SER A 81 1.65 -9.88 -8.37
N LEU A 82 0.76 -10.62 -9.06
CA LEU A 82 1.13 -11.75 -9.91
C LEU A 82 1.95 -11.31 -11.13
N ASP A 83 1.57 -10.23 -11.81
CA ASP A 83 2.31 -9.68 -12.97
C ASP A 83 3.74 -9.22 -12.61
N ARG A 84 4.04 -9.03 -11.31
CA ARG A 84 5.38 -8.71 -10.82
C ARG A 84 6.22 -9.95 -10.51
N VAL A 85 5.57 -11.09 -10.27
CA VAL A 85 6.24 -12.34 -9.88
C VAL A 85 6.44 -13.24 -11.09
N PHE A 86 5.53 -13.17 -12.06
CA PHE A 86 5.52 -14.05 -13.21
C PHE A 86 5.58 -13.26 -14.51
N ASP A 87 6.60 -13.53 -15.32
CA ASP A 87 6.81 -12.86 -16.61
C ASP A 87 5.94 -13.45 -17.73
N ASP A 88 5.58 -14.74 -17.63
CA ASP A 88 4.82 -15.45 -18.65
C ASP A 88 3.31 -15.24 -18.53
N LYS A 89 2.65 -15.35 -19.69
CA LYS A 89 1.19 -15.38 -19.79
C LYS A 89 0.64 -16.55 -18.96
N PRO A 90 -0.55 -16.42 -18.34
CA PRO A 90 -1.14 -17.46 -17.52
C PRO A 90 -1.25 -18.84 -18.18
N LEU A 91 -1.47 -18.90 -19.49
CA LEU A 91 -1.57 -20.16 -20.26
C LEU A 91 -0.23 -20.89 -20.44
N GLY A 92 0.90 -20.22 -20.23
CA GLY A 92 2.24 -20.77 -20.36
C GLY A 92 2.73 -21.52 -19.13
N GLU A 93 1.98 -21.48 -18.02
CA GLU A 93 2.38 -22.10 -16.76
C GLU A 93 2.47 -23.62 -16.84
N GLU A 94 3.55 -24.18 -16.30
CA GLU A 94 3.81 -25.63 -16.29
C GLU A 94 2.91 -26.37 -15.30
N ASN A 95 2.70 -25.79 -14.12
CA ASN A 95 1.84 -26.39 -13.11
C ASN A 95 0.36 -26.18 -13.49
N PRO A 96 -0.44 -27.25 -13.67
CA PRO A 96 -1.81 -27.13 -14.17
C PRO A 96 -2.75 -26.40 -13.20
N ASP A 97 -2.60 -26.57 -11.89
CA ASP A 97 -3.44 -25.90 -10.89
C ASP A 97 -3.07 -24.41 -10.78
N LEU A 98 -1.78 -24.07 -10.85
CA LEU A 98 -1.33 -22.68 -10.92
C LEU A 98 -1.74 -22.01 -12.23
N GLN A 99 -1.61 -22.71 -13.36
CA GLN A 99 -2.09 -22.27 -14.67
C GLN A 99 -3.58 -21.91 -14.61
N ALA A 100 -4.40 -22.81 -14.08
CA ALA A 100 -5.83 -22.60 -13.92
C ALA A 100 -6.13 -21.40 -13.00
N ALA A 101 -5.45 -21.31 -11.85
CA ALA A 101 -5.59 -20.19 -10.92
C ALA A 101 -5.25 -18.86 -11.59
N ARG A 102 -4.07 -18.74 -12.20
CA ARG A 102 -3.64 -17.51 -12.90
C ARG A 102 -4.59 -17.13 -14.03
N CYS A 103 -5.14 -18.11 -14.76
CA CYS A 103 -6.15 -17.85 -15.79
C CYS A 103 -7.46 -17.31 -15.19
N VAL A 104 -7.93 -17.86 -14.07
CA VAL A 104 -9.12 -17.37 -13.37
C VAL A 104 -8.92 -15.91 -12.92
N MET A 105 -7.79 -15.60 -12.27
CA MET A 105 -7.49 -14.24 -11.82
C MET A 105 -7.35 -13.25 -12.98
N PHE A 106 -6.69 -13.66 -14.06
CA PHE A 106 -6.56 -12.85 -15.27
C PHE A 106 -7.92 -12.52 -15.89
N LEU A 107 -8.81 -13.51 -15.98
CA LEU A 107 -10.16 -13.32 -16.52
C LEU A 107 -11.04 -12.45 -15.61
N LEU A 108 -10.92 -12.61 -14.29
CA LEU A 108 -11.57 -11.72 -13.32
C LEU A 108 -11.09 -10.28 -13.51
N ASN A 109 -9.79 -10.06 -13.62
CA ASN A 109 -9.24 -8.72 -13.84
C ASN A 109 -9.70 -8.11 -15.17
N ASN A 110 -9.71 -8.87 -16.26
CA ASN A 110 -10.24 -8.42 -17.55
C ASN A 110 -11.73 -8.06 -17.51
N THR A 111 -12.46 -8.62 -16.56
CA THR A 111 -13.89 -8.38 -16.36
C THR A 111 -14.14 -7.15 -15.49
N VAL A 112 -13.37 -6.99 -14.42
CA VAL A 112 -13.54 -5.93 -13.41
C VAL A 112 -12.86 -4.63 -13.81
N PHE A 113 -11.62 -4.70 -14.31
CA PHE A 113 -10.77 -3.53 -14.56
C PHE A 113 -11.39 -2.52 -15.55
N PRO A 114 -12.04 -2.94 -16.66
CA PRO A 114 -12.61 -1.98 -17.62
C PRO A 114 -13.87 -1.27 -17.11
N ASN A 115 -14.70 -1.94 -16.30
CA ASN A 115 -15.94 -1.38 -15.77
C ASN A 115 -16.27 -1.93 -14.39
N LEU A 116 -15.91 -1.16 -13.37
CA LEU A 116 -16.16 -1.49 -11.96
C LEU A 116 -17.64 -1.46 -11.56
N PHE A 117 -18.47 -0.67 -12.25
CA PHE A 117 -19.87 -0.45 -11.86
C PHE A 117 -20.80 -1.52 -12.41
N SER A 118 -20.48 -2.08 -13.58
CA SER A 118 -21.26 -3.14 -14.21
C SER A 118 -20.33 -4.07 -14.98
N PRO A 119 -19.50 -4.85 -14.27
CA PRO A 119 -18.54 -5.75 -14.89
C PRO A 119 -19.25 -6.87 -15.65
N VAL A 120 -18.79 -7.11 -16.88
CA VAL A 120 -19.27 -8.17 -17.78
C VAL A 120 -18.10 -9.03 -18.18
N TRP A 121 -18.28 -10.35 -18.09
CA TRP A 121 -17.23 -11.32 -18.36
C TRP A 121 -16.66 -11.18 -19.78
N ASN A 122 -15.39 -10.82 -19.85
CA ASN A 122 -14.63 -10.76 -21.09
C ASN A 122 -13.62 -11.90 -21.14
N CYS A 123 -13.99 -12.99 -21.83
CA CYS A 123 -13.17 -14.19 -21.97
C CYS A 123 -12.67 -14.29 -23.41
N PRO A 124 -11.38 -13.96 -23.68
CA PRO A 124 -10.81 -14.11 -25.01
C PRO A 124 -10.86 -15.57 -25.48
N PRO A 125 -10.95 -15.85 -26.79
CA PRO A 125 -11.16 -17.20 -27.33
C PRO A 125 -10.19 -18.25 -26.79
N GLU A 126 -8.90 -17.90 -26.65
CA GLU A 126 -7.85 -18.78 -26.11
C GLU A 126 -8.05 -19.20 -24.64
N TYR A 127 -8.86 -18.44 -23.89
CA TYR A 127 -9.21 -18.75 -22.51
C TYR A 127 -10.60 -19.38 -22.35
N ARG A 128 -11.38 -19.59 -23.42
CA ARG A 128 -12.76 -20.13 -23.35
C ARG A 128 -12.77 -21.64 -23.13
N ARG A 129 -12.36 -22.04 -21.92
CA ARG A 129 -12.32 -23.43 -21.47
C ARG A 129 -12.67 -23.52 -19.98
N ARG A 130 -12.73 -24.75 -19.48
CA ARG A 130 -12.95 -25.03 -18.06
C ARG A 130 -11.61 -24.98 -17.35
N PHE A 131 -11.57 -24.27 -16.23
CA PHE A 131 -10.42 -24.16 -15.34
C PHE A 131 -10.81 -24.78 -14.01
N GLU A 132 -10.02 -25.76 -13.58
CA GLU A 132 -10.20 -26.46 -12.31
C GLU A 132 -8.94 -26.26 -11.47
N ILE A 133 -9.13 -25.80 -10.23
CA ILE A 133 -8.07 -25.62 -9.25
C ILE A 133 -8.36 -26.58 -8.11
N ARG A 134 -7.75 -27.77 -8.18
CA ARG A 134 -8.09 -28.89 -7.29
C ARG A 134 -7.82 -28.59 -5.81
N PRO A 135 -6.69 -27.93 -5.42
CA PRO A 135 -6.40 -27.67 -4.00
C PRO A 135 -7.46 -26.86 -3.26
N ILE A 136 -8.23 -26.03 -3.96
CA ILE A 136 -9.27 -25.16 -3.38
C ILE A 136 -10.68 -25.49 -3.88
N ASN A 137 -10.85 -26.59 -4.62
CA ASN A 137 -12.12 -27.03 -5.20
C ASN A 137 -12.85 -25.93 -6.02
N LEU A 138 -12.09 -25.12 -6.76
CA LEU A 138 -12.66 -24.06 -7.60
C LEU A 138 -12.75 -24.54 -9.04
N LEU A 139 -13.96 -24.46 -9.61
CA LEU A 139 -14.23 -24.76 -11.01
C LEU A 139 -14.89 -23.55 -11.68
N MET A 140 -14.30 -23.09 -12.79
CA MET A 140 -14.82 -21.98 -13.58
C MET A 140 -14.88 -22.36 -15.07
N ASP A 141 -16.04 -22.17 -15.70
CA ASP A 141 -16.20 -22.38 -17.15
C ASP A 141 -16.20 -21.03 -17.89
N ALA A 142 -15.05 -20.60 -18.37
CA ALA A 142 -14.91 -19.32 -19.06
C ALA A 142 -15.68 -19.26 -20.39
N GLY A 143 -15.91 -20.41 -21.04
CA GLY A 143 -16.69 -20.48 -22.28
C GLY A 143 -18.16 -20.15 -22.04
N ALA A 144 -18.71 -20.62 -20.92
CA ALA A 144 -20.10 -20.37 -20.52
C ALA A 144 -20.31 -18.98 -19.89
N LEU A 145 -19.24 -18.29 -19.49
CA LEU A 145 -19.33 -17.02 -18.76
C LEU A 145 -19.25 -15.79 -19.67
N HIS A 146 -18.63 -15.88 -20.85
CA HIS A 146 -18.44 -14.73 -21.72
C HIS A 146 -19.76 -13.97 -21.99
N GLY A 147 -19.74 -12.65 -21.76
CA GLY A 147 -20.90 -11.77 -21.95
C GLY A 147 -21.90 -11.74 -20.79
N LYS A 148 -21.73 -12.57 -19.75
CA LYS A 148 -22.58 -12.53 -18.54
C LYS A 148 -22.10 -11.47 -17.55
N GLY A 149 -23.02 -10.92 -16.77
CA GLY A 149 -22.68 -10.07 -15.63
C GLY A 149 -21.88 -10.85 -14.59
N LEU A 150 -20.96 -10.18 -13.89
CA LEU A 150 -20.18 -10.82 -12.82
C LEU A 150 -21.06 -11.22 -11.64
N SER A 151 -20.77 -12.38 -11.06
CA SER A 151 -21.36 -12.91 -9.82
C SER A 151 -20.28 -13.73 -9.12
N TRP A 152 -20.30 -13.76 -7.79
CA TRP A 152 -19.36 -14.56 -7.00
C TRP A 152 -19.54 -16.06 -7.24
N ASP A 153 -20.76 -16.50 -7.55
CA ASP A 153 -21.05 -17.93 -7.82
C ASP A 153 -20.27 -18.47 -9.02
N HIS A 154 -19.86 -17.60 -9.95
CA HIS A 154 -19.07 -17.98 -11.12
C HIS A 154 -17.67 -18.48 -10.77
N VAL A 155 -17.17 -18.14 -9.58
CA VAL A 155 -15.87 -18.60 -9.05
C VAL A 155 -16.04 -19.49 -7.81
N GLY A 156 -17.19 -20.15 -7.69
CA GLY A 156 -17.51 -21.04 -6.58
C GLY A 156 -18.11 -20.34 -5.36
N GLY A 157 -18.24 -19.02 -5.39
CA GLY A 157 -18.70 -18.21 -4.26
C GLY A 157 -17.57 -17.40 -3.62
N LEU A 158 -17.90 -16.64 -2.58
CA LEU A 158 -16.92 -15.81 -1.87
C LEU A 158 -15.84 -16.64 -1.18
N SER A 159 -16.20 -17.75 -0.53
CA SER A 159 -15.23 -18.61 0.18
C SER A 159 -14.12 -19.09 -0.75
N GLN A 160 -14.48 -19.63 -1.91
CA GLN A 160 -13.54 -20.15 -2.90
C GLN A 160 -12.69 -19.03 -3.50
N TYR A 161 -13.26 -17.83 -3.65
CA TYR A 161 -12.48 -16.66 -4.05
C TYR A 161 -11.45 -16.24 -2.99
N LEU A 162 -11.81 -16.26 -1.70
CA LEU A 162 -10.87 -15.98 -0.61
C LEU A 162 -9.77 -17.05 -0.55
N ASP A 163 -10.13 -18.33 -0.72
CA ASP A 163 -9.18 -19.44 -0.81
C ASP A 163 -8.24 -19.28 -2.01
N LEU A 164 -8.73 -18.76 -3.13
CA LEU A 164 -7.89 -18.42 -4.29
C LEU A 164 -6.85 -17.33 -3.96
N LEU A 165 -7.22 -16.30 -3.19
CA LEU A 165 -6.27 -15.27 -2.74
C LEU A 165 -5.19 -15.88 -1.83
N VAL A 166 -5.58 -16.74 -0.89
CA VAL A 166 -4.64 -17.44 -0.01
C VAL A 166 -3.73 -18.38 -0.80
N TYR A 167 -4.28 -19.10 -1.78
CA TYR A 167 -3.53 -19.96 -2.68
C TYR A 167 -2.42 -19.18 -3.40
N PHE A 168 -2.73 -18.03 -3.97
CA PHE A 168 -1.71 -17.18 -4.60
C PHE A 168 -0.67 -16.65 -3.62
N ALA A 169 -1.11 -16.19 -2.44
CA ALA A 169 -0.17 -15.67 -1.44
C ALA A 169 0.85 -16.74 -1.02
N ASN A 170 0.40 -17.97 -0.77
CA ASN A 170 1.28 -19.08 -0.42
C ASN A 170 2.22 -19.44 -1.58
N TRP A 171 1.72 -19.54 -2.81
CA TRP A 171 2.57 -19.81 -3.98
C TRP A 171 3.67 -18.77 -4.18
N VAL A 172 3.33 -17.49 -4.04
CA VAL A 172 4.30 -16.40 -4.18
C VAL A 172 5.31 -16.40 -3.03
N GLU A 173 4.88 -16.75 -1.81
CA GLU A 173 5.76 -16.89 -0.66
C GLU A 173 6.74 -18.06 -0.85
N ASP A 174 6.25 -19.22 -1.29
CA ASP A 174 7.09 -20.39 -1.59
C ASP A 174 8.15 -20.09 -2.67
N LEU A 175 7.77 -19.38 -3.74
CA LEU A 175 8.71 -18.94 -4.78
C LEU A 175 9.79 -18.01 -4.19
N ALA A 176 9.37 -17.05 -3.36
CA ALA A 176 10.27 -16.13 -2.69
C ALA A 176 11.15 -16.79 -1.63
N GLU A 177 10.82 -17.99 -1.14
CA GLU A 177 11.67 -18.80 -0.26
C GLU A 177 12.64 -19.72 -1.03
N VAL A 178 12.24 -20.20 -2.21
CA VAL A 178 13.09 -21.06 -3.05
C VAL A 178 14.26 -20.29 -3.68
N GLU A 179 14.03 -19.07 -4.18
CA GLU A 179 15.10 -18.22 -4.74
C GLU A 179 16.24 -17.90 -3.74
N PRO A 180 15.99 -17.50 -2.47
CA PRO A 180 17.06 -17.25 -1.51
C PRO A 180 17.74 -18.54 -1.01
N VAL A 181 17.09 -19.71 -1.07
CA VAL A 181 17.71 -20.99 -0.65
C VAL A 181 18.59 -21.58 -1.75
N ALA A 182 18.24 -21.43 -3.03
CA ALA A 182 19.11 -21.79 -4.14
C ALA A 182 20.40 -20.94 -4.14
N ALA A 183 20.28 -19.63 -3.87
CA ALA A 183 21.42 -18.74 -3.67
C ALA A 183 22.28 -19.11 -2.45
N LYS A 184 21.67 -19.59 -1.35
CA LYS A 184 22.37 -20.05 -0.13
C LYS A 184 22.99 -21.46 -0.26
N ARG A 185 22.44 -22.35 -1.10
CA ARG A 185 23.00 -23.70 -1.32
C ARG A 185 24.20 -23.69 -2.26
N ALA A 186 24.22 -22.78 -3.23
CA ALA A 186 25.39 -22.58 -4.10
C ALA A 186 26.65 -22.10 -3.33
N SER A 187 26.48 -21.51 -2.15
CA SER A 187 27.59 -21.03 -1.30
C SER A 187 28.16 -22.07 -0.33
N THR A 188 27.77 -23.36 -0.40
CA THR A 188 28.14 -24.37 0.62
C THR A 188 28.93 -25.58 0.09
N LEU A 189 29.89 -25.37 -0.82
CA LEU A 189 30.94 -26.35 -1.13
C LEU A 189 32.32 -25.74 -0.81
N GLU A 190 33.04 -26.42 0.10
CA GLU A 190 34.36 -26.20 0.73
C GLU A 190 35.45 -25.60 -0.19
N ALA A 191 36.51 -24.85 0.18
CA ALA A 191 37.14 -24.23 1.38
C ALA A 191 38.34 -23.37 0.82
N PRO A 192 39.23 -22.66 1.57
CA PRO A 192 39.38 -22.48 3.02
C PRO A 192 39.44 -21.01 3.50
N GLN A 193 39.34 -20.85 4.81
CA GLN A 193 39.47 -19.59 5.54
C GLN A 193 40.89 -19.00 5.42
N VAL A 194 40.99 -17.75 4.98
CA VAL A 194 42.14 -16.88 5.23
C VAL A 194 41.64 -15.62 5.92
N VAL A 195 42.38 -15.25 6.95
CA VAL A 195 42.18 -14.17 7.93
C VAL A 195 42.14 -12.80 7.25
N LEU A 196 41.38 -11.90 7.88
CA LEU A 196 41.14 -10.49 7.55
C LEU A 196 42.36 -9.74 6.99
N GLU A 197 42.15 -9.02 5.89
CA GLU A 197 42.68 -7.66 5.72
C GLU A 197 41.58 -6.77 5.11
N GLN A 198 41.24 -5.72 5.84
CA GLN A 198 40.45 -4.60 5.35
C GLN A 198 41.33 -3.79 4.40
N GLU A 199 41.01 -3.78 3.11
CA GLU A 199 41.45 -2.72 2.22
C GLU A 199 40.26 -2.11 1.48
N MET A 200 40.09 -0.81 1.74
CA MET A 200 39.40 0.17 0.89
C MET A 200 40.02 0.19 -0.53
N ILE A 201 39.36 0.93 -1.44
CA ILE A 201 39.75 1.30 -2.83
C ILE A 201 39.02 0.39 -3.85
N THR A 202 38.22 0.83 -4.83
CA THR A 202 38.03 2.12 -5.53
C THR A 202 36.65 2.16 -6.19
N ILE A 203 36.15 3.38 -6.41
CA ILE A 203 34.98 3.73 -7.22
C ILE A 203 35.22 3.43 -8.71
N ALA A 204 34.26 2.79 -9.38
CA ALA A 204 33.50 3.34 -10.53
C ALA A 204 32.84 2.22 -11.37
N GLY A 205 31.52 2.31 -11.59
CA GLY A 205 30.80 1.38 -12.48
C GLY A 205 29.29 1.59 -12.54
N GLN A 206 28.88 2.70 -13.13
CA GLN A 206 27.53 3.13 -13.50
C GLN A 206 26.57 2.02 -13.98
N ALA A 207 25.36 1.95 -13.38
CA ALA A 207 24.06 1.66 -14.03
C ALA A 207 22.98 1.54 -12.94
N ALA A 208 22.35 2.65 -12.50
CA ALA A 208 20.98 2.94 -12.98
C ALA A 208 20.60 4.43 -12.89
N ALA A 209 21.57 5.34 -12.96
CA ALA A 209 21.29 6.75 -13.21
C ALA A 209 21.13 6.99 -14.73
N ARG A 210 19.99 6.60 -15.31
CA ARG A 210 19.58 7.13 -16.62
C ARG A 210 18.10 7.52 -16.59
N MET A 211 17.92 8.83 -16.64
CA MET A 211 16.71 9.60 -16.97
C MET A 211 15.75 9.96 -15.84
N ILE A 212 16.24 10.73 -14.86
CA ILE A 212 15.45 11.86 -14.34
C ILE A 212 16.33 13.10 -14.50
N ASP A 213 16.26 13.75 -15.67
CA ASP A 213 16.80 15.11 -15.82
C ASP A 213 15.71 16.08 -15.36
N GLY A 214 16.07 17.01 -14.47
CA GLY A 214 15.11 17.94 -13.89
C GLY A 214 15.65 18.70 -12.68
N PRO A 215 14.94 19.74 -12.22
CA PRO A 215 15.36 20.59 -11.11
C PRO A 215 15.68 19.81 -9.82
N VAL A 216 14.97 18.72 -9.55
CA VAL A 216 15.16 17.91 -8.33
C VAL A 216 16.48 17.13 -8.36
N ALA A 217 16.88 16.57 -9.50
CA ALA A 217 18.14 15.86 -9.63
C ALA A 217 19.33 16.82 -9.46
N ARG A 218 19.24 18.02 -10.05
CA ARG A 218 20.25 19.08 -9.90
C ARG A 218 20.33 19.60 -8.47
N PHE A 219 19.20 19.75 -7.80
CA PHE A 219 19.16 20.12 -6.39
C PHE A 219 19.87 19.10 -5.50
N VAL A 220 19.62 17.80 -5.70
CA VAL A 220 20.28 16.74 -4.94
C VAL A 220 21.79 16.75 -5.15
N ASP A 221 22.25 16.98 -6.38
CA ASP A 221 23.67 17.04 -6.72
C ASP A 221 24.39 18.26 -6.09
N VAL A 222 23.72 19.42 -6.06
CA VAL A 222 24.34 20.69 -5.66
C VAL A 222 24.15 21.03 -4.18
N GLN A 223 23.00 20.69 -3.60
CA GLN A 223 22.59 21.15 -2.26
C GLN A 223 22.49 20.04 -1.21
N CYS A 224 22.71 18.78 -1.59
CA CYS A 224 22.56 17.65 -0.68
C CYS A 224 23.82 16.79 -0.57
N HIS A 225 24.07 16.26 0.62
CA HIS A 225 25.07 15.23 0.86
C HIS A 225 24.41 13.86 0.93
N VAL A 226 24.77 12.96 0.02
CA VAL A 226 24.21 11.62 -0.11
C VAL A 226 25.14 10.61 0.57
N GLU A 227 24.69 10.03 1.67
CA GLU A 227 25.42 9.00 2.44
C GLU A 227 24.42 8.14 3.21
N GLY A 228 24.68 6.84 3.34
CA GLY A 228 23.72 5.89 3.92
C GLY A 228 23.30 6.16 5.38
N SER A 229 24.08 6.95 6.12
CA SER A 229 23.80 7.36 7.51
C SER A 229 22.99 8.66 7.62
N ASN A 230 22.84 9.42 6.53
CA ASN A 230 22.25 10.76 6.56
C ASN A 230 20.71 10.71 6.63
N LEU A 231 20.15 11.66 7.38
CA LEU A 231 18.72 11.79 7.62
C LEU A 231 18.32 13.25 7.57
N VAL A 232 17.15 13.53 6.97
CA VAL A 232 16.58 14.88 6.95
C VAL A 232 15.06 14.84 7.01
N LEU A 233 14.45 15.82 7.66
CA LEU A 233 12.99 15.94 7.69
C LEU A 233 12.46 16.25 6.28
N ALA A 234 11.37 15.58 5.89
CA ALA A 234 10.76 15.78 4.58
C ALA A 234 10.26 17.21 4.36
N LYS A 235 9.90 17.90 5.45
CA LYS A 235 9.53 19.33 5.41
C LYS A 235 10.75 20.19 5.11
N GLU A 236 11.85 20.00 5.84
CA GLU A 236 13.09 20.78 5.68
C GLU A 236 13.71 20.59 4.30
N LEU A 237 13.77 19.34 3.82
CA LEU A 237 14.32 19.03 2.50
C LEU A 237 13.51 19.67 1.38
N TYR A 238 12.18 19.71 1.51
CA TYR A 238 11.33 20.37 0.50
C TYR A 238 11.41 21.89 0.58
N THR A 239 11.46 22.48 1.78
CA THR A 239 11.68 23.93 1.94
C THR A 239 13.02 24.35 1.32
N GLY A 240 14.11 23.61 1.57
CA GLY A 240 15.41 23.89 0.96
C GLY A 240 15.40 23.77 -0.56
N PHE A 241 14.61 22.85 -1.12
CA PHE A 241 14.41 22.74 -2.57
C PHE A 241 13.68 23.96 -3.15
N GLN A 242 12.63 24.45 -2.49
CA GLN A 242 11.89 25.63 -2.94
C GLN A 242 12.75 26.89 -2.90
N GLU A 243 13.59 27.04 -1.86
CA GLU A 243 14.54 28.13 -1.75
C GLU A 243 15.59 28.08 -2.87
N TRP A 244 16.16 26.90 -3.11
CA TRP A 244 17.12 26.71 -4.21
C TRP A 244 16.51 26.99 -5.59
N CYS A 245 15.26 26.58 -5.86
CA CYS A 245 14.59 26.90 -7.11
C CYS A 245 14.41 28.42 -7.30
N ARG A 246 14.05 29.13 -6.22
CA ARG A 246 13.92 30.59 -6.22
C ARG A 246 15.26 31.28 -6.51
N ASP A 247 16.34 30.79 -5.90
CA ASP A 247 17.67 31.40 -6.04
C ASP A 247 18.32 31.13 -7.40
N THR A 248 17.99 29.99 -8.02
CA THR A 248 18.55 29.57 -9.33
C THR A 248 17.63 29.85 -10.52
N GLY A 249 16.43 30.38 -10.28
CA GLY A 249 15.42 30.64 -11.31
C GLY A 249 14.88 29.38 -11.99
N GLN A 250 14.89 28.24 -11.30
CA GLN A 250 14.34 26.98 -11.79
C GLN A 250 12.85 26.87 -11.43
N ASP A 251 12.07 26.18 -12.26
CA ASP A 251 10.66 25.90 -11.98
C ASP A 251 10.56 24.93 -10.79
N ASP A 252 9.82 25.34 -9.76
CA ASP A 252 9.53 24.46 -8.64
C ASP A 252 8.52 23.38 -9.03
N VAL A 253 8.54 22.27 -8.28
CA VAL A 253 7.56 21.19 -8.44
C VAL A 253 6.79 21.01 -7.14
N SER A 254 5.56 20.51 -7.25
CA SER A 254 4.74 20.20 -6.07
C SER A 254 5.46 19.23 -5.12
N GLN A 255 5.20 19.35 -3.81
CA GLN A 255 5.80 18.49 -2.79
C GLN A 255 5.62 16.99 -3.07
N ARG A 256 4.48 16.63 -3.67
CA ARG A 256 4.18 15.25 -4.09
C ARG A 256 5.09 14.81 -5.25
N SER A 257 5.27 15.65 -6.27
CA SER A 257 6.17 15.37 -7.40
C SER A 257 7.64 15.32 -6.95
N PHE A 258 8.06 16.25 -6.09
CA PHE A 258 9.38 16.26 -5.46
C PHE A 258 9.67 14.93 -4.74
N GLY A 259 8.74 14.48 -3.89
CA GLY A 259 8.87 13.20 -3.19
C GLY A 259 8.87 11.99 -4.12
N MET A 260 8.08 12.00 -5.19
CA MET A 260 8.11 10.94 -6.21
C MET A 260 9.47 10.87 -6.90
N GLN A 261 10.06 12.01 -7.26
CA GLN A 261 11.37 12.08 -7.91
C GLN A 261 12.50 11.62 -6.97
N LEU A 262 12.47 12.02 -5.69
CA LEU A 262 13.42 11.49 -4.69
C LEU A 262 13.32 9.96 -4.54
N THR A 263 12.11 9.42 -4.52
CA THR A 263 11.89 7.97 -4.45
C THR A 263 12.46 7.26 -5.68
N ALA A 264 12.26 7.85 -6.86
CA ALA A 264 12.77 7.30 -8.11
C ALA A 264 14.30 7.42 -8.24
N MET A 265 14.92 8.38 -7.56
CA MET A 265 16.38 8.48 -7.39
C MET A 265 16.94 7.51 -6.33
N GLY A 266 16.10 6.69 -5.70
CA GLY A 266 16.50 5.64 -4.76
C GLY A 266 16.46 6.04 -3.28
N PHE A 267 16.05 7.27 -2.94
CA PHE A 267 15.88 7.66 -1.54
C PHE A 267 14.62 7.05 -0.93
N GLN A 268 14.68 6.72 0.36
CA GLN A 268 13.56 6.13 1.08
C GLN A 268 12.94 7.14 2.04
N ARG A 269 11.60 7.19 2.07
CA ARG A 269 10.84 8.01 3.01
C ARG A 269 10.31 7.14 4.14
N ARG A 270 10.69 7.42 5.39
CA ARG A 270 10.22 6.71 6.59
C ARG A 270 9.44 7.64 7.52
N ARG A 271 8.53 7.07 8.30
CA ARG A 271 7.85 7.75 9.41
C ARG A 271 8.61 7.40 10.69
N ARG A 272 9.05 8.41 11.44
CA ARG A 272 9.72 8.23 12.74
C ARG A 272 8.90 8.97 13.83
N GLY A 273 9.31 8.83 15.11
CA GLY A 273 8.56 9.28 16.29
C GLY A 273 7.93 10.68 16.19
N ARG A 274 6.78 10.88 16.86
CA ARG A 274 5.91 12.08 16.79
C ARG A 274 5.27 12.34 15.41
N GLY A 275 5.13 11.31 14.58
CA GLY A 275 4.33 11.34 13.36
C GLY A 275 4.97 12.07 12.16
N LYS A 276 6.23 12.50 12.26
CA LYS A 276 6.95 13.22 11.21
C LYS A 276 7.53 12.29 10.14
N HIS A 277 7.71 12.82 8.93
CA HIS A 277 8.30 12.11 7.79
C HIS A 277 9.75 12.52 7.57
N TRP A 278 10.59 11.53 7.30
CA TRP A 278 12.04 11.68 7.11
C TRP A 278 12.47 11.02 5.80
N TRP A 279 13.54 11.53 5.19
CA TRP A 279 14.24 10.89 4.08
C TRP A 279 15.56 10.31 4.57
N ASP A 280 15.85 9.07 4.18
CA ASP A 280 17.10 8.39 4.50
C ASP A 280 18.06 8.40 3.30
N GLY A 281 19.34 8.52 3.61
CA GLY A 281 20.41 8.55 2.62
C GLY A 281 20.79 9.95 2.14
N ILE A 282 20.15 11.01 2.66
CA ILE A 282 20.31 12.39 2.16
C ILE A 282 20.18 13.42 3.29
N LYS A 283 20.99 14.50 3.23
CA LYS A 283 20.84 15.69 4.08
C LYS A 283 21.21 16.96 3.32
N LEU A 284 20.73 18.12 3.78
CA LEU A 284 21.10 19.43 3.22
C LEU A 284 22.55 19.80 3.60
N VAL A 285 23.31 20.32 2.64
CA VAL A 285 24.65 20.88 2.87
C VAL A 285 24.49 22.17 3.68
N GLY A 286 24.97 22.19 4.92
CA GLY A 286 24.85 23.36 5.82
C GLY A 286 23.74 23.28 6.88
N SER A 287 23.01 22.16 6.97
CA SER A 287 22.12 21.89 8.11
C SER A 287 22.94 21.68 9.39
N VAL A 288 22.97 22.68 10.27
CA VAL A 288 23.45 22.52 11.64
C VAL A 288 22.47 21.60 12.38
N GLN A 289 23.04 20.63 13.10
CA GLN A 289 22.38 19.50 13.75
C GLN A 289 21.11 19.89 14.54
N SER A 290 19.97 19.30 14.16
CA SER A 290 18.79 19.17 15.05
C SER A 290 18.69 17.76 15.66
N ALA A 291 19.77 16.98 15.59
CA ALA A 291 19.81 15.58 16.02
C ALA A 291 20.19 15.37 17.49
N ASP A 292 20.76 16.38 18.18
CA ASP A 292 21.33 16.20 19.53
C ASP A 292 20.44 16.66 20.70
N LEU A 293 19.24 17.19 20.48
CA LEU A 293 18.35 17.66 21.57
C LEU A 293 17.26 16.67 22.01
N ALA A 294 17.14 15.49 21.40
CA ALA A 294 16.03 14.57 21.68
C ALA A 294 16.40 13.32 22.51
N ILE A 295 17.68 13.15 22.85
CA ILE A 295 18.15 11.97 23.60
C ILE A 295 18.09 12.20 25.12
N GLU A 296 18.19 13.45 25.61
CA GLU A 296 18.19 13.73 27.06
C GLU A 296 16.80 13.87 27.70
N GLU A 297 15.75 14.18 26.94
CA GLU A 297 14.41 14.47 27.52
C GLU A 297 13.65 13.20 27.98
N ASN A 298 14.11 12.00 27.60
CA ASN A 298 13.45 10.73 27.89
C ASN A 298 13.92 10.05 29.20
N GLN A 299 14.86 10.63 29.94
CA GLN A 299 15.39 10.04 31.19
C GLN A 299 14.93 10.74 32.48
N LEU A 300 14.11 11.79 32.40
CA LEU A 300 13.77 12.63 33.57
C LEU A 300 12.26 12.82 33.82
N VAL A 301 11.39 11.82 33.60
CA VAL A 301 10.02 11.88 34.20
C VAL A 301 9.51 10.48 34.54
N ALA A 302 10.10 9.90 35.58
CA ALA A 302 9.52 8.74 36.26
C ALA A 302 9.69 8.89 37.78
N THR A 303 9.12 9.93 38.39
CA THR A 303 8.79 9.96 39.82
C THR A 303 7.81 11.11 40.14
N ASN A 304 6.62 10.73 40.61
CA ASN A 304 5.76 11.35 41.63
C ASN A 304 5.54 12.88 41.67
N GLY A 305 4.26 13.27 41.77
CA GLY A 305 3.87 14.43 42.58
C GLY A 305 2.59 15.13 42.15
N HIS A 306 1.60 15.12 43.05
CA HIS A 306 0.41 15.97 43.06
C HIS A 306 0.75 17.47 42.86
N ASN A 307 -0.12 18.23 42.18
CA ASN A 307 -0.80 19.37 42.80
C ASN A 307 -1.93 19.98 41.96
N GLU A 308 -2.91 20.47 42.71
CA GLU A 308 -4.10 21.23 42.38
C GLU A 308 -3.81 22.62 41.79
N ASP A 309 -4.88 23.22 41.24
CA ASP A 309 -5.18 24.65 41.11
C ASP A 309 -4.23 25.54 40.28
N TYR A 310 -4.78 26.16 39.23
CA TYR A 310 -5.25 27.56 39.30
C TYR A 310 -5.93 27.96 37.98
N LEU A 311 -7.18 28.39 38.13
CA LEU A 311 -8.03 29.04 37.15
C LEU A 311 -8.10 30.52 37.57
N GLU A 312 -7.58 31.42 36.74
CA GLU A 312 -7.82 32.88 36.81
C GLU A 312 -7.23 33.44 35.50
N GLY A 313 -7.88 34.25 34.68
CA GLY A 313 -9.12 35.01 34.82
C GLY A 313 -8.94 36.18 33.85
N TYR A 314 -9.85 36.35 32.89
CA TYR A 314 -10.09 37.65 32.24
C TYR A 314 -11.51 37.63 31.68
N GLN A 315 -12.45 38.00 32.54
CA GLN A 315 -13.68 38.68 32.13
C GLN A 315 -13.35 40.15 31.92
N THR A 316 -13.82 40.70 30.81
CA THR A 316 -14.22 42.11 30.75
C THR A 316 -15.58 42.17 30.05
N GLU A 317 -16.60 42.15 30.90
CA GLU A 317 -17.87 42.89 30.86
C GLU A 317 -17.89 44.15 29.92
N LEU A 318 -19.02 44.63 29.36
CA LEU A 318 -20.38 44.71 29.92
C LEU A 318 -21.44 45.09 28.83
N LEU A 319 -22.69 44.80 29.20
CA LEU A 319 -24.01 44.95 28.56
C LEU A 319 -24.43 46.36 28.12
N ALA A 320 -25.18 46.45 27.01
CA ALA A 320 -26.53 47.00 26.85
C ALA A 320 -26.95 47.02 25.37
#